data_AF-A0A9X9A3K5-F1
#
_entry.id   AF-A0A9X9A3K5-F1
#
_cell.length_a   1.000
_cell.length_b   1.000
_cell.length_c   1.000
_cell.angle_alpha   90.00
_cell.angle_beta   90.00
_cell.angle_gamma   90.00
#
_symmetry.space_group_name_H-M   'P 1'
#
loop_
_entity.id
_entity.type
_entity.pdbx_description
1 polymer ?
#
loop_
_entity_poly.entity_id
_entity_poly.type
_entity_poly.pdbx_seq_one_letter_code
_entity_poly.pdbx_strand_id
1 'polypeptide(L)'
;FCTSNSKKVLLVSGEGDAWKQYIIALLSNQFNNRLIFIDKFITNIESETLRDIDFIITTIPLEVSCHPVIHISTIPTNRDIDTISELL
;
A
#
# COMPACT_ATOMS: atom_id res chain seq x y z
N PHE A 1 -19.54 -13.85 11.98
CA PHE A 1 -18.62 -12.72 11.83
C PHE A 1 -18.43 -12.48 10.34
N CYS A 2 -18.93 -11.36 9.80
CA CYS A 2 -18.89 -11.09 8.36
C CYS A 2 -17.43 -10.83 7.93
N THR A 3 -16.89 -11.69 7.08
CA THR A 3 -15.58 -11.52 6.44
C THR A 3 -15.68 -10.38 5.43
N SER A 4 -15.37 -9.14 5.83
CA SER A 4 -15.08 -8.11 4.83
C SER A 4 -13.80 -8.51 4.11
N ASN A 5 -13.83 -8.53 2.78
CA ASN A 5 -12.71 -8.88 1.89
C ASN A 5 -11.63 -7.78 1.91
N SER A 6 -11.09 -7.48 3.09
CA SER A 6 -10.09 -6.43 3.31
C SER A 6 -8.72 -6.93 2.91
N LYS A 7 -7.98 -6.12 2.14
CA LYS A 7 -6.61 -6.42 1.71
C LYS A 7 -5.60 -5.78 2.67
N LYS A 8 -4.62 -6.56 3.09
CA LYS A 8 -3.48 -6.09 3.88
C LYS A 8 -2.46 -5.47 2.94
N VAL A 9 -2.11 -4.23 3.16
CA VAL A 9 -1.28 -3.45 2.24
C VAL A 9 -0.11 -2.83 2.98
N LEU A 10 1.05 -2.86 2.34
CA LEU A 10 2.23 -2.14 2.79
C LEU A 10 2.42 -0.88 1.94
N LEU A 11 2.54 0.27 2.61
CA LEU A 11 2.87 1.53 1.95
C LEU A 11 4.36 1.84 2.15
N VAL A 12 5.07 1.99 1.03
CA VAL A 12 6.50 2.35 0.98
C VAL A 12 6.64 3.72 0.33
N SER A 13 7.06 4.71 1.10
CA SER A 13 7.14 6.12 0.68
C SER A 13 8.54 6.68 0.93
N GLY A 14 9.06 7.44 -0.04
CA GLY A 14 10.34 8.15 0.07
C GLY A 14 10.24 9.52 0.73
N GLU A 15 9.03 9.99 1.00
CA GLU A 15 8.71 11.35 1.45
C GLU A 15 8.69 11.52 2.98
N GLY A 16 8.93 10.44 3.72
CA GLY A 16 8.95 10.43 5.19
C GLY A 16 7.59 10.12 5.82
N ASP A 17 7.60 9.94 7.14
CA ASP A 17 6.46 9.36 7.87
C ASP A 17 5.20 10.24 7.82
N ALA A 18 5.34 11.57 7.95
CA ALA A 18 4.20 12.48 7.87
C ALA A 18 3.44 12.35 6.53
N TRP A 19 4.18 12.19 5.43
CA TRP A 19 3.59 12.00 4.11
C TRP A 19 2.97 10.61 3.94
N LYS A 20 3.64 9.57 4.46
CA LYS A 20 3.09 8.22 4.55
C LYS A 20 1.74 8.21 5.27
N GLN A 21 1.63 8.88 6.42
CA GLN A 21 0.37 8.96 7.17
C GLN A 21 -0.73 9.72 6.41
N TYR A 22 -0.37 10.77 5.67
CA TYR A 22 -1.30 11.48 4.80
C TYR A 22 -1.88 10.55 3.72
N ILE A 23 -1.03 9.80 3.01
CA ILE A 23 -1.48 8.84 1.99
C ILE A 23 -2.34 7.75 2.62
N ILE A 24 -1.97 7.20 3.78
CA ILE A 24 -2.77 6.22 4.51
C ILE A 24 -4.16 6.76 4.81
N ALA A 25 -4.25 7.98 5.35
CA ALA A 25 -5.54 8.60 5.67
C ALA A 25 -6.39 8.82 4.42
N LEU A 26 -5.79 9.29 3.33
CA LEU A 26 -6.46 9.53 2.05
C LEU A 26 -7.05 8.23 1.48
N LEU A 27 -6.23 7.17 1.40
CA LEU A 27 -6.66 5.88 0.86
C LEU A 27 -7.66 5.19 1.80
N SER A 28 -7.47 5.29 3.12
CA SER A 28 -8.43 4.76 4.08
C SER A 28 -9.79 5.44 3.96
N ASN A 29 -9.82 6.75 3.71
CA ASN A 29 -11.07 7.49 3.46
C ASN A 29 -11.70 7.12 2.12
N GLN A 30 -10.90 6.86 1.09
CA GLN A 30 -11.38 6.48 -0.24
C GLN A 30 -11.93 5.04 -0.28
N PHE A 31 -11.30 4.11 0.45
CA PHE A 31 -11.59 2.67 0.36
C PHE A 31 -12.24 2.10 1.62
N ASN A 32 -12.47 2.91 2.66
CA ASN A 32 -12.97 2.50 3.97
C ASN A 32 -12.20 1.29 4.51
N ASN A 33 -12.90 0.27 5.00
CA ASN A 33 -12.31 -0.91 5.63
C ASN A 33 -11.81 -1.95 4.60
N ARG A 34 -11.71 -1.61 3.30
CA ARG A 34 -11.17 -2.51 2.28
C ARG A 34 -9.65 -2.59 2.29
N LEU A 35 -8.98 -1.62 2.90
CA LEU A 35 -7.52 -1.58 3.06
C LEU A 35 -7.15 -1.65 4.54
N ILE A 36 -6.23 -2.54 4.87
CA ILE A 36 -5.60 -2.64 6.19
C ILE A 36 -4.12 -2.34 6.00
N PHE A 37 -3.69 -1.15 6.41
CA PHE A 37 -2.29 -0.75 6.32
C PHE A 37 -1.46 -1.45 7.39
N ILE A 38 -0.46 -2.21 6.94
CA ILE A 38 0.48 -2.91 7.81
C ILE A 38 1.64 -1.96 8.09
N ASP A 39 1.76 -1.54 9.36
CA ASP A 39 2.93 -0.80 9.81
C ASP A 39 4.03 -1.78 10.23
N LYS A 40 4.97 -2.03 9.32
CA LYS A 40 6.18 -2.81 9.58
C LYS A 40 7.39 -1.93 9.35
N PHE A 41 8.30 -1.92 10.33
CA PHE A 41 9.62 -1.34 10.17
C PHE A 41 10.46 -2.34 9.36
N ILE A 42 10.62 -2.07 8.06
CA ILE A 42 11.34 -2.95 7.14
C ILE A 42 12.64 -2.25 6.76
N THR A 43 13.76 -2.89 7.07
CA THR A 43 15.10 -2.37 6.74
C THR A 43 15.55 -2.76 5.34
N ASN A 44 15.08 -3.89 4.81
CA ASN A 44 15.34 -4.33 3.43
C ASN A 44 14.17 -5.14 2.87
N ILE A 45 13.28 -4.43 2.17
CA ILE A 45 12.03 -4.99 1.62
C ILE A 45 12.23 -5.98 0.48
N GLU A 46 13.33 -5.87 -0.27
CA GLU A 46 13.63 -6.73 -1.42
C GLU A 46 14.09 -8.12 -0.98
N SER A 47 14.65 -8.22 0.23
CA SER A 47 15.13 -9.47 0.81
C SER A 47 14.12 -10.20 1.71
N GLU A 48 13.04 -9.51 2.10
CA GLU A 48 12.15 -9.99 3.16
C GLU A 48 10.90 -10.67 2.59
N THR A 49 10.58 -11.88 3.08
CA THR A 49 9.33 -12.55 2.70
C THR A 49 8.17 -11.97 3.50
N LEU A 50 7.43 -11.04 2.90
CA LEU A 50 6.28 -10.36 3.50
C LEU A 50 5.00 -11.22 3.50
N ARG A 51 4.99 -12.33 4.25
CA ARG A 51 3.91 -13.34 4.23
C ARG A 51 2.50 -12.87 4.63
N ASP A 52 2.34 -11.63 5.08
CA ASP A 52 1.07 -11.09 5.60
C ASP A 52 0.52 -9.92 4.79
N ILE A 53 1.01 -9.70 3.56
CA ILE A 53 0.63 -8.57 2.73
C ILE A 53 0.09 -9.09 1.39
N ASP A 54 -1.04 -8.55 0.96
CA ASP A 54 -1.67 -8.89 -0.32
C ASP A 54 -0.97 -8.17 -1.49
N PHE A 55 -0.60 -6.90 -1.30
CA PHE A 55 0.15 -6.10 -2.27
C PHE A 55 0.84 -4.88 -1.64
N ILE A 56 1.76 -4.29 -2.39
CA ILE A 56 2.56 -3.12 -1.99
C ILE A 56 2.09 -1.90 -2.78
N ILE A 57 1.94 -0.76 -2.10
CA ILE A 57 1.77 0.55 -2.74
C ILE A 57 3.07 1.33 -2.51
N THR A 58 3.60 1.97 -3.55
CA THR A 58 4.85 2.73 -3.41
C THR A 58 4.92 3.99 -4.27
N THR A 59 5.61 5.01 -3.76
CA THR A 59 5.96 6.25 -4.48
C THR A 59 7.38 6.23 -5.03
N ILE A 60 8.16 5.20 -4.72
CA ILE A 60 9.55 5.05 -5.14
C ILE A 60 9.73 3.81 -6.03
N PRO A 61 10.78 3.75 -6.86
CA PRO A 61 11.15 2.52 -7.53
C PRO A 61 11.40 1.41 -6.50
N LEU A 62 10.85 0.23 -6.77
CA LEU A 62 10.95 -0.92 -5.87
C LEU A 62 11.00 -2.22 -6.67
N GLU A 63 12.05 -3.02 -6.49
CA GLU A 63 12.23 -4.29 -7.18
C GLU A 63 11.88 -5.46 -6.27
N VAL A 64 10.58 -5.71 -6.11
CA VAL A 64 10.07 -6.88 -5.37
C VAL A 64 9.35 -7.83 -6.33
N SER A 65 9.82 -9.07 -6.41
CA SER A 65 9.25 -10.10 -7.31
C SER A 65 8.14 -10.94 -6.68
N CYS A 66 8.01 -10.90 -5.35
CA CYS A 66 7.15 -11.83 -4.61
C CYS A 66 5.73 -11.31 -4.33
N HIS A 67 5.45 -10.02 -4.54
CA HIS A 67 4.13 -9.41 -4.30
C HIS A 67 3.77 -8.44 -5.44
N PRO A 68 2.48 -8.24 -5.75
CA PRO A 68 2.06 -7.16 -6.63
C PRO A 68 2.51 -5.80 -6.08
N VAL A 69 3.09 -4.97 -6.93
CA VAL A 69 3.54 -3.61 -6.58
C VAL A 69 2.77 -2.61 -7.43
N ILE A 70 2.06 -1.69 -6.79
CA ILE A 70 1.42 -0.55 -7.44
C ILE A 70 2.28 0.68 -7.19
N HIS A 71 2.79 1.27 -8.27
CA HIS A 71 3.43 2.57 -8.23
C HIS A 71 2.38 3.67 -8.33
N ILE A 72 2.39 4.57 -7.36
CA ILE A 72 1.52 5.74 -7.31
C ILE A 72 2.34 7.02 -7.34
N SER A 73 1.71 8.11 -7.75
CA SER A 73 2.33 9.43 -7.62
C SER A 73 2.45 9.83 -6.15
N THR A 74 3.46 10.65 -5.82
CA THR A 74 3.61 11.24 -4.47
C THR A 74 2.31 11.89 -3.98
N ILE A 75 1.57 12.54 -4.88
CA ILE A 75 0.18 12.96 -4.66
C ILE A 75 -0.71 11.98 -5.43
N PRO A 76 -1.47 11.10 -4.75
CA PRO A 76 -2.31 10.11 -5.42
C PRO A 76 -3.31 10.76 -6.38
N THR A 77 -3.32 10.27 -7.61
CA THR A 77 -4.23 10.70 -8.69
C THR A 77 -5.43 9.78 -8.80
N ASN A 78 -6.48 10.18 -9.55
CA ASN A 78 -7.62 9.29 -9.82
C ASN A 78 -7.19 7.99 -10.51
N ARG A 79 -6.18 8.05 -11.39
CA ARG A 79 -5.62 6.85 -12.03
C ARG A 79 -5.00 5.89 -11.00
N ASP A 80 -4.32 6.43 -9.99
CA ASP A 80 -3.75 5.64 -8.90
C ASP A 80 -4.87 4.95 -8.11
N ILE A 81 -5.95 5.68 -7.81
CA ILE A 81 -7.14 5.14 -7.13
C ILE A 81 -7.80 4.03 -7.96
N ASP A 82 -7.97 4.23 -9.27
CA ASP A 82 -8.54 3.23 -10.17
C ASP A 82 -7.69 1.96 -10.19
N THR A 83 -6.37 2.11 -10.31
CA THR A 83 -5.41 0.99 -10.29
C THR A 83 -5.45 0.22 -8.98
N ILE A 84 -5.54 0.89 -7.84
CA ILE A 84 -5.71 0.24 -6.53
C ILE A 84 -7.04 -0.51 -6.47
N SER A 85 -8.12 0.07 -7.00
CA SER A 85 -9.44 -0.54 -6.99
C SER A 85 -9.52 -1.84 -7.80
N GLU A 86 -8.65 -2.04 -8.79
CA GLU A 86 -8.59 -3.29 -9.57
C GLU A 86 -8.08 -4.49 -8.73
N LEU A 87 -7.41 -4.24 -7.59
CA LEU A 87 -6.88 -5.27 -6.69
C LEU A 87 -7.73 -5.51 -5.42
N LEU A 88 -8.83 -4.75 -5.23
CA LEU A 88 -9.73 -4.83 -4.06
C LEU A 88 -10.93 -5.74 -4.31
#